data_AF-A0A8T5LCP1-F1
#
_entry.id   AF-A0A8T5LCP1-F1
#
_cell.length_a   1.000
_cell.length_b   1.000
_cell.length_c   1.000
_cell.angle_alpha   90.00
_cell.angle_beta   90.00
_cell.angle_gamma   90.00
#
_symmetry.space_group_name_H-M   'P 1'
#
loop_
_entity.id
_entity.type
_entity.pdbx_description
1 polymer ?
#
loop_
_entity_poly.entity_id
_entity_poly.type
_entity_poly.pdbx_seq_one_letter_code
_entity_poly.pdbx_strand_id
1 'polypeptide(L)'
;MGLTKGVIILLASILILPIIISAQPSDRPYCIDNPSQGYSSWYDESGPVQFRAGCMNCTAIYKTGEFPGWYSSCNDNLIKLTPSRTDNSFFVNCDETDGGMKYFIEGITSYQNNSVMDFCVWDDGKPTTGREGTQVVENYCDEQNNIITNTYPCPYGCVDGACVKVTPINDTPMDVVQNLQKEGCVGCLFVNRTENKCYPFGYRTQEKTFCSNTNSTFIEQKNKDAFCENNFECSSNLCKELKCANLSFFKKIFNWFKNIF
;
A
#
# COMPACT_ATOMS: atom_id res chain seq x y z
N MET A 1 -35.38 48.78 -77.74
CA MET A 1 -36.05 48.02 -76.65
C MET A 1 -35.24 46.74 -76.44
N GLY A 2 -34.72 46.52 -75.23
CA GLY A 2 -33.97 45.29 -74.90
C GLY A 2 -32.83 45.53 -73.91
N LEU A 3 -33.16 46.01 -72.69
CA LEU A 3 -32.21 46.06 -71.57
C LEU A 3 -32.19 44.68 -70.89
N THR A 4 -31.12 43.91 -71.11
CA THR A 4 -30.82 42.70 -70.34
C THR A 4 -30.05 43.08 -69.07
N LYS A 5 -30.73 43.00 -67.92
CA LYS A 5 -30.13 43.18 -66.59
C LYS A 5 -29.38 41.90 -66.21
N GLY A 6 -28.06 41.98 -66.09
CA GLY A 6 -27.24 40.94 -65.49
C GLY A 6 -27.35 40.98 -63.97
N VAL A 7 -27.77 39.86 -63.38
CA VAL A 7 -27.82 39.65 -61.93
C VAL A 7 -26.45 39.12 -61.49
N ILE A 8 -25.69 39.94 -60.76
CA ILE A 8 -24.45 39.52 -60.11
C ILE A 8 -24.81 38.92 -58.75
N ILE A 9 -24.68 37.60 -58.63
CA ILE A 9 -24.83 36.89 -57.36
C ILE A 9 -23.47 36.92 -56.65
N LEU A 10 -23.35 37.79 -55.64
CA LEU A 10 -22.23 37.80 -54.70
C LEU A 10 -22.44 36.67 -53.68
N LEU A 11 -21.75 35.54 -53.88
CA LEU A 11 -21.65 34.48 -52.87
C LEU A 11 -20.70 34.95 -51.76
N ALA A 12 -21.27 35.47 -50.68
CA ALA A 12 -20.53 35.75 -49.45
C ALA A 12 -20.17 34.41 -48.78
N SER A 13 -18.90 34.03 -48.87
CA SER A 13 -18.35 32.88 -48.17
C SER A 13 -18.34 33.15 -46.66
N ILE A 14 -19.36 32.65 -45.97
CA ILE A 14 -19.40 32.63 -44.50
C ILE A 14 -18.36 31.62 -44.03
N LEU A 15 -17.19 32.12 -43.63
CA LEU A 15 -16.19 31.38 -42.88
C LEU A 15 -16.78 31.06 -41.49
N ILE A 16 -17.40 29.90 -41.36
CA ILE A 16 -17.75 29.31 -40.07
C ILE A 16 -16.42 28.86 -39.44
N LEU A 17 -15.83 29.69 -38.61
CA LEU A 17 -14.77 29.25 -37.71
C LEU A 17 -15.35 28.18 -36.80
N PRO A 18 -14.74 26.98 -36.69
CA PRO A 18 -15.20 25.99 -35.74
C PRO A 18 -15.05 26.58 -34.34
N ILE A 19 -16.17 26.77 -33.65
CA ILE A 19 -16.17 27.00 -32.22
C ILE A 19 -15.67 25.69 -31.61
N ILE A 20 -14.38 25.62 -31.32
CA ILE A 20 -13.80 24.53 -30.52
C ILE A 20 -14.31 24.76 -29.10
N ILE A 21 -15.48 24.21 -28.80
CA ILE A 21 -15.90 24.02 -27.41
C ILE A 21 -14.93 22.97 -26.88
N SER A 22 -13.90 23.41 -26.16
CA SER A 22 -13.06 22.54 -25.35
C SER A 22 -13.97 21.89 -24.32
N ALA A 23 -14.49 20.70 -24.64
CA ALA A 23 -15.12 19.84 -23.66
C ALA A 23 -14.12 19.64 -22.53
N GLN A 24 -14.43 20.19 -21.35
CA GLN A 24 -13.74 19.79 -20.13
C GLN A 24 -13.89 18.26 -20.04
N PRO A 25 -12.83 17.50 -19.76
CA PRO A 25 -12.94 16.05 -19.67
C PRO A 25 -14.01 15.72 -18.63
N SER A 26 -15.02 14.94 -19.04
CA SER A 26 -16.19 14.61 -18.23
C SER A 26 -15.89 13.65 -17.07
N ASP A 27 -14.61 13.34 -16.84
CA ASP A 27 -14.09 12.45 -15.80
C ASP A 27 -14.06 13.04 -14.37
N ARG A 28 -14.91 14.00 -14.03
CA ARG A 28 -14.90 14.57 -12.67
C ARG A 28 -15.42 13.51 -11.68
N PRO A 29 -14.64 13.08 -10.68
CA PRO A 29 -15.13 12.17 -9.69
C PRO A 29 -16.30 12.77 -8.92
N TYR A 30 -17.34 11.97 -8.69
CA TYR A 30 -18.53 12.34 -7.92
C TYR A 30 -18.72 11.36 -6.77
N CYS A 31 -19.28 11.86 -5.66
CA CYS A 31 -19.54 11.07 -4.47
C CYS A 31 -20.97 10.50 -4.52
N ILE A 32 -21.11 9.22 -4.18
CA ILE A 32 -22.42 8.61 -3.91
C ILE A 32 -22.46 8.13 -2.46
N ASP A 33 -23.45 8.59 -1.71
CA ASP A 33 -23.73 8.11 -0.36
C ASP A 33 -24.53 6.81 -0.42
N ASN A 34 -24.06 5.76 0.27
CA ASN A 34 -24.80 4.52 0.44
C ASN A 34 -25.23 4.34 1.91
N PRO A 35 -26.34 4.97 2.33
CA PRO A 35 -26.79 4.93 3.72
C PRO A 35 -27.13 3.51 4.20
N SER A 36 -27.45 2.58 3.29
CA SER A 36 -27.76 1.20 3.65
C SER A 36 -26.54 0.39 4.11
N GLN A 37 -25.34 0.82 3.72
CA GLN A 37 -24.08 0.13 4.07
C GLN A 37 -23.14 0.99 4.93
N GLY A 38 -23.55 2.21 5.30
CA GLY A 38 -22.81 3.07 6.22
C GLY A 38 -21.51 3.66 5.65
N TYR A 39 -21.35 3.71 4.32
CA TYR A 39 -20.19 4.31 3.68
C TYR A 39 -20.59 5.15 2.45
N SER A 40 -19.64 5.98 1.99
CA SER A 40 -19.74 6.73 0.75
C SER A 40 -18.44 6.60 -0.05
N SER A 41 -18.58 6.58 -1.38
CA SER A 41 -17.49 6.25 -2.32
C SER A 41 -17.44 7.23 -3.49
N TRP A 42 -16.24 7.39 -4.05
CA TRP A 42 -16.01 8.20 -5.25
C TRP A 42 -16.18 7.36 -6.52
N TYR A 43 -16.87 7.92 -7.52
CA TYR A 43 -17.15 7.32 -8.82
C TYR A 43 -16.74 8.25 -9.96
N ASP A 44 -16.43 7.70 -11.13
CA ASP A 44 -16.37 8.41 -12.41
C ASP A 44 -17.16 7.64 -13.48
N GLU A 45 -16.99 7.99 -14.76
CA GLU A 45 -17.68 7.30 -15.87
C GLU A 45 -17.26 5.82 -16.03
N SER A 46 -16.09 5.44 -15.51
CA SER A 46 -15.56 4.08 -15.56
C SER A 46 -15.96 3.24 -14.34
N GLY A 47 -16.53 3.84 -13.30
CA GLY A 47 -17.03 3.16 -12.11
C GLY A 47 -16.42 3.69 -10.81
N PRO A 48 -16.31 2.87 -9.75
CA PRO A 48 -15.77 3.30 -8.46
C PRO A 48 -14.27 3.57 -8.55
N VAL A 49 -13.83 4.74 -8.09
CA VAL A 49 -12.43 5.19 -8.16
C VAL A 49 -11.71 4.98 -6.82
N GLN A 50 -12.41 5.13 -5.69
CA GLN A 50 -11.85 4.90 -4.36
C GLN A 50 -12.93 4.40 -3.39
N PHE A 51 -12.71 3.22 -2.79
CA PHE A 51 -13.75 2.47 -2.06
C PHE A 51 -13.86 2.81 -0.56
N ARG A 52 -12.97 3.63 0.01
CA ARG A 52 -12.86 3.78 1.48
C ARG A 52 -12.79 5.19 2.05
N ALA A 53 -12.71 6.24 1.23
CA ALA A 53 -12.76 7.60 1.75
C ALA A 53 -14.22 8.06 1.85
N GLY A 54 -14.79 7.98 3.05
CA GLY A 54 -16.12 8.55 3.33
C GLY A 54 -16.16 10.00 2.85
N CYS A 55 -16.96 10.27 1.83
CA CYS A 55 -17.10 11.55 1.17
C CYS A 55 -18.33 12.35 1.63
N MET A 56 -18.87 12.03 2.82
CA MET A 56 -20.01 12.78 3.38
C MET A 56 -19.65 14.27 3.52
N ASN A 57 -20.33 15.12 2.74
CA ASN A 57 -20.08 16.56 2.59
C ASN A 57 -18.72 16.95 1.96
N CYS A 58 -18.07 16.05 1.25
CA CYS A 58 -16.81 16.30 0.56
C CYS A 58 -17.03 16.57 -0.93
N THR A 59 -16.18 17.38 -1.55
CA THR A 59 -16.17 17.62 -2.99
C THR A 59 -14.81 17.24 -3.58
N ALA A 60 -14.82 16.80 -4.85
CA ALA A 60 -13.59 16.59 -5.60
C ALA A 60 -13.05 17.96 -6.05
N ILE A 61 -11.83 18.26 -5.62
CA ILE A 61 -11.07 19.46 -5.96
C ILE A 61 -9.92 19.06 -6.89
N TYR A 62 -9.80 19.74 -8.02
CA TYR A 62 -8.67 19.52 -8.92
C TYR A 62 -7.45 20.33 -8.44
N LYS A 63 -6.32 19.66 -8.23
CA LYS A 63 -5.04 20.31 -7.91
C LYS A 63 -4.07 20.17 -9.08
N THR A 64 -3.36 21.26 -9.36
CA THR A 64 -2.25 21.29 -10.31
C THR A 64 -0.93 21.27 -9.54
N GLY A 65 0.13 20.67 -10.10
CA GLY A 65 1.43 20.54 -9.43
C GLY A 65 2.22 19.33 -9.94
N GLU A 66 3.15 18.84 -9.10
CA GLU A 66 3.95 17.63 -9.36
C GLU A 66 3.08 16.38 -9.53
N PHE A 67 1.93 16.33 -8.84
CA PHE A 67 0.93 15.28 -8.95
C PHE A 67 -0.44 15.89 -9.30
N PRO A 68 -0.71 16.19 -10.59
CA PRO A 68 -1.99 16.75 -10.98
C PRO A 68 -3.09 15.69 -10.85
N GLY A 69 -4.18 16.03 -10.16
CA GLY A 69 -5.25 15.07 -9.89
C GLY A 69 -6.44 15.64 -9.14
N TRP A 70 -7.44 14.79 -8.92
CA TRP A 70 -8.61 15.06 -8.11
C TRP A 70 -8.35 14.63 -6.68
N TYR A 71 -8.63 15.52 -5.73
CA TYR A 71 -8.42 15.35 -4.30
C TYR A 71 -9.73 15.55 -3.54
N SER A 72 -9.86 14.86 -2.40
CA SER A 72 -10.99 15.04 -1.48
C SER A 72 -10.84 16.33 -0.68
N SER A 73 -11.86 17.19 -0.68
CA SER A 73 -11.86 18.42 0.12
C SER A 73 -11.82 18.22 1.63
N CYS A 74 -12.03 16.99 2.13
CA CYS A 74 -12.14 16.72 3.56
C CYS A 74 -10.81 16.36 4.23
N ASN A 75 -9.92 15.68 3.50
CA ASN A 75 -8.66 15.18 4.04
C ASN A 75 -7.48 15.39 3.08
N ASP A 76 -7.70 16.05 1.94
CA ASP A 76 -6.68 16.27 0.92
C ASP A 76 -6.05 14.98 0.38
N ASN A 77 -6.75 13.85 0.50
CA ASN A 77 -6.32 12.59 -0.12
C ASN A 77 -6.59 12.62 -1.63
N LEU A 78 -5.67 12.04 -2.38
CA LEU A 78 -5.79 11.82 -3.82
C LEU A 78 -6.89 10.80 -4.12
N ILE A 79 -7.82 11.19 -4.98
CA ILE A 79 -8.93 10.37 -5.49
C ILE A 79 -8.54 9.77 -6.84
N LYS A 80 -8.07 10.60 -7.79
CA LYS A 80 -7.74 10.19 -9.17
C LYS A 80 -6.58 11.04 -9.72
N LEU A 81 -5.50 10.40 -10.18
CA LEU A 81 -4.46 11.10 -10.95
C LEU A 81 -4.97 11.47 -12.33
N THR A 82 -4.61 12.65 -12.81
CA THR A 82 -4.77 13.01 -14.22
C THR A 82 -3.40 13.01 -14.87
N PRO A 83 -3.19 12.28 -15.98
CA PRO A 83 -1.92 12.34 -16.69
C PRO A 83 -1.63 13.78 -17.11
N SER A 84 -0.46 14.31 -16.75
CA SER A 84 0.00 15.60 -17.23
C SER A 84 0.16 15.54 -18.75
N ARG A 85 -0.70 16.25 -19.48
CA ARG A 85 -0.87 16.15 -20.94
C ARG A 85 0.23 16.82 -21.76
N THR A 86 1.49 16.86 -21.31
CA THR A 86 2.53 17.64 -22.01
C THR A 86 3.82 16.93 -22.36
N ASP A 87 3.97 15.63 -22.14
CA ASP A 87 5.08 14.89 -22.76
C ASP A 87 4.60 13.67 -23.53
N ASN A 88 4.77 13.75 -24.85
CA ASN A 88 4.46 12.68 -25.80
C ASN A 88 5.50 11.53 -25.76
N SER A 89 6.29 11.43 -24.68
CA SER A 89 6.93 10.20 -24.26
C SER A 89 6.10 9.61 -23.12
N PHE A 90 4.94 9.10 -23.49
CA PHE A 90 4.09 8.28 -22.62
C PHE A 90 4.84 6.98 -22.36
N PHE A 91 5.81 7.02 -21.44
CA PHE A 91 6.37 5.84 -20.85
C PHE A 91 5.22 5.15 -20.14
N VAL A 92 4.77 4.04 -20.73
CA VAL A 92 3.85 3.13 -20.08
C VAL A 92 4.63 2.47 -18.96
N ASN A 93 4.69 3.17 -17.82
CA ASN A 93 5.28 2.62 -16.63
C ASN A 93 4.20 1.88 -15.86
N CYS A 94 4.62 0.75 -15.31
CA CYS A 94 3.87 0.11 -14.26
C CYS A 94 4.17 0.89 -12.98
N ASP A 95 3.13 1.36 -12.30
CA ASP A 95 3.22 2.08 -11.03
C ASP A 95 2.56 1.25 -9.93
N GLU A 96 3.10 1.31 -8.71
CA GLU A 96 2.61 0.57 -7.54
C GLU A 96 2.54 1.47 -6.31
N THR A 97 1.56 1.26 -5.42
CA THR A 97 1.36 2.13 -4.25
C THR A 97 2.17 1.76 -3.02
N ASP A 98 2.70 0.55 -2.96
CA ASP A 98 3.37 -0.03 -1.79
C ASP A 98 4.88 -0.27 -2.00
N GLY A 99 5.39 -0.04 -3.22
CA GLY A 99 6.81 -0.08 -3.51
C GLY A 99 7.38 -1.49 -3.58
N GLY A 100 6.58 -2.44 -4.07
CA GLY A 100 7.07 -3.70 -4.62
C GLY A 100 6.17 -4.82 -4.16
N MET A 101 6.79 -5.99 -4.03
CA MET A 101 6.19 -7.14 -3.39
C MET A 101 6.20 -6.96 -1.85
N LYS A 102 5.12 -6.41 -1.27
CA LYS A 102 4.90 -6.04 0.13
C LYS A 102 3.58 -6.61 0.71
N TYR A 103 3.51 -7.93 0.84
CA TYR A 103 2.36 -8.71 1.39
C TYR A 103 1.63 -8.22 2.66
N PHE A 104 2.19 -7.33 3.47
CA PHE A 104 1.58 -6.83 4.71
C PHE A 104 1.19 -5.35 4.65
N ILE A 105 1.11 -4.80 3.44
CA ILE A 105 0.65 -3.45 3.11
C ILE A 105 -0.34 -3.65 1.97
N GLU A 106 -1.48 -2.95 2.00
CA GLU A 106 -2.43 -3.01 0.87
C GLU A 106 -1.82 -2.28 -0.34
N GLY A 107 -1.72 -2.96 -1.48
CA GLY A 107 -1.17 -2.43 -2.72
C GLY A 107 -2.19 -2.32 -3.86
N ILE A 108 -1.94 -1.36 -4.75
CA ILE A 108 -2.59 -1.20 -6.04
C ILE A 108 -1.48 -1.06 -7.07
N THR A 109 -1.54 -1.89 -8.10
CA THR A 109 -0.64 -1.87 -9.24
C THR A 109 -1.38 -1.40 -10.48
N SER A 110 -0.85 -0.37 -11.13
CA SER A 110 -1.45 0.32 -12.28
C SER A 110 -0.53 0.19 -13.50
N TYR A 111 -1.10 -0.21 -14.63
CA TYR A 111 -0.41 -0.24 -15.92
C TYR A 111 -1.36 0.27 -17.01
N GLN A 112 -0.96 1.33 -17.71
CA GLN A 112 -1.81 2.05 -18.66
C GLN A 112 -3.12 2.51 -17.99
N ASN A 113 -4.26 2.06 -18.51
CA ASN A 113 -5.60 2.37 -18.01
C ASN A 113 -6.16 1.27 -17.11
N ASN A 114 -5.35 0.26 -16.76
CA ASN A 114 -5.75 -0.85 -15.90
C ASN A 114 -5.13 -0.67 -14.52
N SER A 115 -5.88 -1.01 -13.48
CA SER A 115 -5.38 -1.09 -12.12
C SER A 115 -5.88 -2.37 -11.48
N VAL A 116 -4.99 -3.04 -10.76
CA VAL A 116 -5.24 -4.31 -10.08
C VAL A 116 -4.84 -4.11 -8.62
N MET A 117 -5.76 -4.41 -7.72
CA MET A 117 -5.52 -4.36 -6.28
C MET A 117 -5.11 -5.75 -5.79
N ASP A 118 -4.33 -5.79 -4.72
CA ASP A 118 -4.09 -7.03 -4.00
C ASP A 118 -5.37 -7.57 -3.38
N PHE A 119 -5.48 -8.89 -3.30
CA PHE A 119 -6.70 -9.51 -2.80
C PHE A 119 -6.44 -10.82 -2.07
N CYS A 120 -7.37 -11.17 -1.19
CA CYS A 120 -7.28 -12.34 -0.35
C CYS A 120 -7.96 -13.56 -1.00
N VAL A 121 -7.30 -14.72 -0.91
CA VAL A 121 -7.80 -16.02 -1.39
C VAL A 121 -7.69 -17.10 -0.32
N TRP A 122 -8.53 -18.12 -0.43
CA TRP A 122 -8.47 -19.32 0.41
C TRP A 122 -7.70 -20.44 -0.30
N ASP A 123 -6.90 -21.19 0.45
CA ASP A 123 -6.11 -22.33 -0.02
C ASP A 123 -6.94 -23.55 -0.48
N ASP A 124 -8.18 -23.64 -0.04
CA ASP A 124 -9.12 -24.70 -0.41
C ASP A 124 -9.91 -24.42 -1.70
N GLY A 125 -9.57 -23.34 -2.41
CA GLY A 125 -10.25 -22.96 -3.65
C GLY A 125 -11.69 -22.47 -3.43
N LYS A 126 -12.08 -22.13 -2.20
CA LYS A 126 -13.38 -21.52 -1.94
C LYS A 126 -13.52 -20.20 -2.72
N PRO A 127 -14.73 -19.91 -3.22
CA PRO A 127 -15.02 -18.61 -3.78
C PRO A 127 -14.75 -17.53 -2.73
N THR A 128 -13.95 -16.53 -3.10
CA THR A 128 -13.57 -15.42 -2.24
C THR A 128 -14.25 -14.13 -2.69
N THR A 129 -14.54 -13.24 -1.74
CA THR A 129 -14.92 -11.85 -2.02
C THR A 129 -13.69 -10.97 -2.34
N GLY A 130 -12.48 -11.53 -2.21
CA GLY A 130 -11.22 -10.81 -2.28
C GLY A 130 -10.84 -10.11 -0.97
N ARG A 131 -11.72 -10.07 0.04
CA ARG A 131 -11.47 -9.36 1.30
C ARG A 131 -10.86 -10.20 2.41
N GLU A 132 -11.18 -11.48 2.48
CA GLU A 132 -10.70 -12.36 3.55
C GLU A 132 -10.14 -13.64 2.93
N GLY A 133 -9.09 -14.18 3.53
CA GLY A 133 -8.45 -15.39 3.03
C GLY A 133 -7.32 -15.89 3.92
N THR A 134 -6.74 -17.02 3.55
CA THR A 134 -5.53 -17.58 4.15
C THR A 134 -4.27 -17.20 3.39
N GLN A 135 -4.42 -16.59 2.21
CA GLN A 135 -3.32 -16.13 1.35
C GLN A 135 -3.65 -14.76 0.76
N VAL A 136 -2.61 -13.98 0.45
CA VAL A 136 -2.70 -12.75 -0.34
C VAL A 136 -2.20 -13.03 -1.75
N VAL A 137 -2.91 -12.51 -2.73
CA VAL A 137 -2.49 -12.42 -4.13
C VAL A 137 -2.00 -11.00 -4.35
N GLU A 138 -0.68 -10.88 -4.43
CA GLU A 138 0.07 -9.65 -4.66
C GLU A 138 0.19 -9.37 -6.16
N ASN A 139 -0.06 -8.13 -6.58
CA ASN A 139 0.26 -7.65 -7.91
C ASN A 139 1.29 -6.54 -7.79
N TYR A 140 2.42 -6.67 -8.47
CA TYR A 140 3.52 -5.70 -8.40
C TYR A 140 4.17 -5.51 -9.78
N CYS A 141 4.97 -4.45 -9.91
CA CYS A 141 5.69 -4.13 -11.14
C CYS A 141 7.06 -4.81 -11.17
N ASP A 142 7.37 -5.54 -12.24
CA ASP A 142 8.72 -6.06 -12.45
C ASP A 142 9.68 -5.03 -13.07
N GLU A 143 10.96 -5.41 -13.18
CA GLU A 143 12.01 -4.58 -13.80
C GLU A 143 11.77 -4.27 -15.29
N GLN A 144 10.84 -4.97 -15.94
CA GLN A 144 10.46 -4.78 -17.33
C GLN A 144 9.12 -4.03 -17.48
N ASN A 145 8.60 -3.43 -16.40
CA ASN A 145 7.31 -2.74 -16.32
C ASN A 145 6.10 -3.64 -16.63
N ASN A 146 6.15 -4.93 -16.36
CA ASN A 146 4.99 -5.81 -16.42
C ASN A 146 4.34 -5.95 -15.04
N ILE A 147 3.03 -6.13 -15.02
CA ILE A 147 2.32 -6.56 -13.80
C ILE A 147 2.61 -8.05 -13.62
N ILE A 148 3.24 -8.39 -12.50
CA ILE A 148 3.46 -9.76 -12.05
C ILE A 148 2.57 -10.06 -10.85
N THR A 149 2.00 -11.26 -10.83
CA THR A 149 1.16 -11.74 -9.73
C THR A 149 1.91 -12.81 -8.94
N ASN A 150 1.92 -12.69 -7.62
CA ASN A 150 2.48 -13.70 -6.71
C ASN A 150 1.51 -14.01 -5.57
N THR A 151 1.44 -15.28 -5.15
CA THR A 151 0.58 -15.69 -4.03
C THR A 151 1.43 -16.01 -2.81
N TYR A 152 1.09 -15.42 -1.68
CA TYR A 152 1.80 -15.59 -0.42
C TYR A 152 0.86 -16.08 0.71
N PRO A 153 1.20 -17.17 1.42
CA PRO A 153 0.40 -17.64 2.55
C PRO A 153 0.49 -16.66 3.73
N CYS A 154 -0.65 -16.07 4.10
CA CYS A 154 -0.71 -15.10 5.17
C CYS A 154 -0.79 -15.81 6.53
N PRO A 155 0.20 -15.64 7.40
CA PRO A 155 0.28 -16.47 8.60
C PRO A 155 -0.85 -16.25 9.61
N TYR A 156 -1.47 -15.08 9.58
CA TYR A 156 -2.57 -14.69 10.48
C TYR A 156 -3.84 -14.33 9.70
N GLY A 157 -3.96 -14.87 8.49
CA GLY A 157 -5.01 -14.50 7.55
C GLY A 157 -4.68 -13.23 6.77
N CYS A 158 -5.41 -13.08 5.68
CA CYS A 158 -5.40 -11.92 4.79
C CYS A 158 -6.70 -11.14 5.00
N VAL A 159 -6.59 -9.82 5.11
CA VAL A 159 -7.72 -8.89 5.18
C VAL A 159 -7.46 -7.74 4.21
N ASP A 160 -8.43 -7.45 3.35
CA ASP A 160 -8.44 -6.34 2.39
C ASP A 160 -7.19 -6.25 1.50
N GLY A 161 -6.66 -7.40 1.07
CA GLY A 161 -5.49 -7.45 0.20
C GLY A 161 -4.15 -7.37 0.92
N ALA A 162 -4.12 -7.46 2.26
CA ALA A 162 -2.87 -7.51 3.02
C ALA A 162 -2.90 -8.59 4.10
N CYS A 163 -1.75 -9.20 4.39
CA CYS A 163 -1.60 -10.10 5.51
C CYS A 163 -1.71 -9.35 6.84
N VAL A 164 -2.45 -9.94 7.78
CA VAL A 164 -2.60 -9.40 9.13
C VAL A 164 -1.27 -9.48 9.88
N LYS A 165 -0.81 -8.35 10.43
CA LYS A 165 0.34 -8.29 11.33
C LYS A 165 -0.11 -8.60 12.76
N VAL A 166 0.58 -9.50 13.46
CA VAL A 166 0.47 -9.57 14.92
C VAL A 166 1.32 -8.45 15.50
N THR A 167 0.67 -7.38 15.95
CA THR A 167 1.34 -6.40 16.81
C THR A 167 1.62 -7.07 18.14
N PRO A 168 2.89 -7.13 18.62
CA PRO A 168 3.18 -7.55 19.98
C PRO A 168 2.34 -6.67 20.90
N ILE A 169 1.49 -7.29 21.70
CA ILE A 169 0.66 -6.59 22.68
C ILE A 169 1.64 -6.04 23.73
N ASN A 170 2.16 -4.83 23.53
CA ASN A 170 2.91 -4.12 24.55
C ASN A 170 1.90 -3.72 25.64
N ASP A 171 2.08 -4.32 26.82
CA ASP A 171 1.82 -3.76 28.16
C ASP A 171 1.09 -4.68 29.15
N THR A 172 1.14 -6.00 28.96
CA THR A 172 0.91 -6.91 30.10
C THR A 172 1.99 -7.98 30.21
N PRO A 173 2.43 -8.36 31.42
CA PRO A 173 3.24 -9.56 31.65
C PRO A 173 2.45 -10.77 31.13
N MET A 174 2.80 -11.23 29.94
CA MET A 174 2.04 -12.23 29.20
C MET A 174 2.43 -13.63 29.69
N ASP A 175 1.83 -14.06 30.79
CA ASP A 175 1.75 -15.47 31.21
C ASP A 175 0.69 -16.25 30.42
N VAL A 176 0.23 -15.72 29.29
CA VAL A 176 -0.71 -16.40 28.41
C VAL A 176 0.09 -17.28 27.45
N VAL A 177 0.63 -18.37 28.01
CA VAL A 177 1.09 -19.56 27.29
C VAL A 177 -0.15 -20.17 26.63
N GLN A 178 -0.46 -19.74 25.40
CA GLN A 178 -1.38 -20.50 24.58
C GLN A 178 -0.65 -21.77 24.14
N ASN A 179 -1.13 -22.90 24.68
CA ASN A 179 -0.91 -24.24 24.13
C ASN A 179 -1.37 -24.22 22.66
N LEU A 180 -0.46 -23.86 21.75
CA LEU A 180 -0.68 -23.96 20.32
C LEU A 180 -0.69 -25.44 19.95
N GLN A 181 -1.84 -25.89 19.47
CA GLN A 181 -2.01 -27.16 18.81
C GLN A 181 -0.98 -27.28 17.67
N LYS A 182 -0.39 -28.46 17.54
CA LYS A 182 0.87 -28.82 16.87
C LYS A 182 0.98 -28.51 15.36
N GLU A 183 -0.02 -27.90 14.73
CA GLU A 183 -0.03 -27.55 13.31
C GLU A 183 -0.28 -26.05 13.16
N GLY A 184 0.73 -25.29 12.73
CA GLY A 184 0.60 -23.84 12.47
C GLY A 184 1.45 -22.92 13.35
N CYS A 185 2.63 -23.35 13.81
CA CYS A 185 3.55 -22.40 14.45
C CYS A 185 4.13 -21.43 13.41
N VAL A 186 3.57 -20.23 13.35
CA VAL A 186 4.13 -19.10 12.60
C VAL A 186 5.12 -18.40 13.50
N GLY A 187 6.38 -18.81 13.39
CA GLY A 187 7.45 -18.33 14.24
C GLY A 187 8.42 -19.45 14.55
N CYS A 188 9.02 -19.39 15.73
CA CYS A 188 10.00 -20.38 16.16
C CYS A 188 9.38 -21.30 17.20
N LEU A 189 9.35 -22.59 16.86
CA LEU A 189 8.92 -23.63 17.77
C LEU A 189 10.05 -23.93 18.76
N PHE A 190 9.84 -23.60 20.02
CA PHE A 190 10.70 -24.02 21.11
C PHE A 190 10.18 -25.34 21.67
N VAL A 191 10.94 -26.41 21.41
CA VAL A 191 10.62 -27.76 21.87
C VAL A 191 11.37 -28.03 23.18
N ASN A 192 10.64 -28.10 24.29
CA ASN A 192 11.16 -28.60 25.56
C ASN A 192 10.57 -29.99 25.86
N ARG A 193 11.18 -30.76 26.77
CA ARG A 193 10.74 -32.11 27.15
C ARG A 193 9.30 -32.17 27.64
N THR A 194 8.77 -31.07 28.17
CA THR A 194 7.44 -31.02 28.80
C THR A 194 6.43 -30.16 28.04
N GLU A 195 6.87 -29.20 27.23
CA GLU A 195 5.99 -28.23 26.56
C GLU A 195 6.59 -27.77 25.23
N ASN A 196 5.73 -27.64 24.22
CA ASN A 196 6.05 -26.96 22.97
C ASN A 196 5.50 -25.53 23.05
N LYS A 197 6.35 -24.53 22.87
CA LYS A 197 5.94 -23.12 22.81
C LYS A 197 6.28 -22.55 21.44
N CYS A 198 5.32 -21.87 20.83
CA CYS A 198 5.56 -21.14 19.58
C CYS A 198 5.81 -19.67 19.91
N TYR A 199 6.91 -19.10 19.42
CA TYR A 199 7.26 -17.70 19.62
C TYR A 199 7.21 -16.93 18.31
N PRO A 200 6.64 -15.71 18.28
CA PRO A 200 6.60 -14.89 17.07
C PRO A 200 8.01 -14.47 16.63
N PHE A 201 8.17 -14.14 15.35
CA PHE A 201 9.43 -13.60 14.82
C PHE A 201 9.87 -12.34 15.58
N GLY A 202 11.18 -12.20 15.80
CA GLY A 202 11.76 -11.13 16.61
C GLY A 202 11.70 -11.37 18.12
N TYR A 203 11.00 -12.41 18.60
CA TYR A 203 11.01 -12.75 20.02
C TYR A 203 12.42 -13.07 20.51
N ARG A 204 12.86 -12.42 21.61
CA ARG A 204 14.20 -12.58 22.18
C ARG A 204 14.15 -13.44 23.43
N THR A 205 15.11 -14.35 23.56
CA THR A 205 15.27 -15.17 24.76
C THR A 205 16.29 -14.57 25.72
N GLN A 206 16.32 -15.09 26.94
CA GLN A 206 17.36 -14.74 27.92
C GLN A 206 18.75 -15.27 27.53
N GLU A 207 18.82 -16.28 26.66
CA GLU A 207 20.06 -16.93 26.21
C GLU A 207 20.75 -16.21 25.06
N LYS A 208 20.42 -14.93 24.83
CA LYS A 208 20.92 -14.12 23.70
C LYS A 208 20.63 -14.79 22.35
N THR A 209 19.46 -15.41 22.20
CA THR A 209 18.95 -15.84 20.91
C THR A 209 17.68 -15.06 20.56
N PHE A 210 17.32 -15.02 19.28
CA PHE A 210 16.06 -14.45 18.84
C PHE A 210 15.42 -15.34 17.77
N CYS A 211 14.09 -15.26 17.66
CA CYS A 211 13.35 -16.00 16.65
C CYS A 211 13.50 -15.34 15.27
N SER A 212 14.22 -16.00 14.35
CA SER A 212 14.47 -15.49 13.00
C SER A 212 13.31 -15.75 12.05
N ASN A 213 12.98 -14.75 11.23
CA ASN A 213 11.99 -14.85 10.15
C ASN A 213 12.53 -15.58 8.91
N THR A 214 13.84 -15.77 8.77
CA THR A 214 14.43 -16.43 7.59
C THR A 214 14.24 -17.94 7.61
N ASN A 215 14.36 -18.56 8.79
CA ASN A 215 14.42 -20.01 8.93
C ASN A 215 13.50 -20.56 10.02
N SER A 216 12.71 -19.72 10.68
CA SER A 216 11.81 -20.13 11.77
C SER A 216 12.50 -20.86 12.92
N THR A 217 13.75 -20.49 13.19
CA THR A 217 14.53 -21.02 14.31
C THR A 217 15.13 -19.92 15.17
N PHE A 218 15.49 -20.28 16.40
CA PHE A 218 16.23 -19.40 17.29
C PHE A 218 17.69 -19.33 16.87
N ILE A 219 18.18 -18.13 16.56
CA ILE A 219 19.59 -17.90 16.21
C ILE A 219 20.23 -16.93 17.21
N GLU A 220 21.54 -17.04 17.38
CA GLU A 220 22.28 -16.17 18.30
C GLU A 220 22.22 -14.70 17.88
N GLN A 221 22.06 -13.85 18.87
CA GLN A 221 22.14 -12.41 18.70
C GLN A 221 23.59 -11.99 18.46
N LYS A 222 23.76 -11.07 17.53
CA LYS A 222 25.03 -10.54 17.08
C LYS A 222 25.61 -9.56 18.09
N ASN A 223 26.94 -9.57 18.15
CA ASN A 223 27.74 -8.65 18.95
C ASN A 223 27.79 -7.26 18.30
N LYS A 224 28.38 -6.31 19.03
CA LYS A 224 28.63 -4.94 18.54
C LYS A 224 29.36 -4.97 17.19
N ASP A 225 29.03 -4.00 16.33
CA ASP A 225 29.64 -3.73 15.02
C ASP A 225 29.41 -4.82 13.95
N ALA A 226 28.79 -5.95 14.32
CA ALA A 226 28.37 -6.98 13.38
C ALA A 226 27.22 -6.49 12.47
N PHE A 227 27.17 -7.01 11.25
CA PHE A 227 26.13 -6.67 10.27
C PHE A 227 24.75 -7.12 10.76
N CYS A 228 23.73 -6.27 10.63
CA CYS A 228 22.35 -6.59 10.99
C CYS A 228 21.37 -5.98 9.99
N GLU A 229 20.19 -6.59 9.89
CA GLU A 229 19.08 -6.12 9.08
C GLU A 229 17.94 -5.56 9.96
N ASN A 230 17.80 -6.07 11.19
CA ASN A 230 16.82 -5.59 12.16
C ASN A 230 17.36 -5.51 13.60
N ASN A 231 16.60 -4.83 14.47
CA ASN A 231 16.99 -4.59 15.86
C ASN A 231 17.11 -5.86 16.71
N PHE A 232 16.34 -6.91 16.41
CA PHE A 232 16.30 -8.14 17.20
C PHE A 232 17.55 -9.00 16.99
N GLU A 233 18.24 -8.84 15.86
CA GLU A 233 19.53 -9.47 15.61
C GLU A 233 20.61 -9.00 16.58
N CYS A 234 20.51 -7.79 17.11
CA CYS A 234 21.56 -7.21 17.94
C CYS A 234 21.34 -7.50 19.42
N SER A 235 22.39 -7.94 20.11
CA SER A 235 22.39 -8.08 21.58
C SER A 235 21.95 -6.80 22.30
N SER A 236 22.23 -5.64 21.71
CA SER A 236 21.82 -4.31 22.19
C SER A 236 20.39 -3.90 21.85
N ASN A 237 19.62 -4.69 21.09
CA ASN A 237 18.34 -4.26 20.50
C ASN A 237 18.41 -3.08 19.52
N LEU A 238 19.60 -2.78 18.97
CA LEU A 238 19.77 -1.60 18.13
C LEU A 238 20.64 -1.94 16.92
N CYS A 239 19.99 -2.01 15.76
CA CYS A 239 20.60 -2.08 14.46
C CYS A 239 20.54 -0.68 13.82
N LYS A 240 21.70 -0.07 13.57
CA LYS A 240 21.81 1.25 12.95
C LYS A 240 22.85 1.20 11.86
N GLU A 241 22.54 1.74 10.68
CA GLU A 241 23.45 1.74 9.53
C GLU A 241 23.97 0.33 9.22
N LEU A 242 23.04 -0.64 9.25
CA LEU A 242 23.32 -2.07 9.02
C LEU A 242 24.33 -2.68 10.00
N LYS A 243 24.56 -2.06 11.17
CA LYS A 243 25.46 -2.57 12.20
C LYS A 243 24.85 -2.53 13.60
N CYS A 244 25.21 -3.51 14.42
CA CYS A 244 24.78 -3.56 15.81
C CYS A 244 25.47 -2.47 16.65
N ALA A 245 24.70 -1.50 17.13
CA ALA A 245 25.19 -0.37 17.91
C ALA A 245 25.03 -0.61 19.42
N ASN A 246 25.94 -0.09 20.25
CA ASN A 246 25.86 -0.27 21.71
C ASN A 246 25.00 0.81 22.37
N LEU A 247 23.91 0.40 23.05
CA LEU A 247 23.08 1.31 23.86
C LEU A 247 23.86 2.02 24.97
N SER A 248 24.94 1.42 25.46
CA SER A 248 25.78 1.98 26.53
C SER A 248 26.45 3.30 26.12
N PHE A 249 26.69 3.52 24.83
CA PHE A 249 27.22 4.79 24.33
C PHE A 249 26.18 5.91 24.46
N PHE A 250 24.95 5.65 24.04
CA PHE A 250 23.84 6.61 24.18
C PHE A 250 23.51 6.89 25.64
N LYS A 251 23.54 5.88 26.51
CA LYS A 251 23.32 6.06 27.96
C LYS A 251 24.37 6.99 28.59
N LYS A 252 25.63 6.91 28.15
CA LYS A 252 26.69 7.83 28.59
C LYS A 252 26.45 9.26 28.11
N ILE A 253 26.01 9.44 26.86
CA ILE A 253 25.65 10.77 26.31
C ILE A 253 24.46 11.36 27.08
N PHE A 254 23.37 10.61 27.28
CA PHE A 254 22.22 11.10 28.04
C PHE A 254 22.55 11.43 29.50
N ASN A 255 23.40 10.63 30.15
CA ASN A 255 23.86 10.95 31.51
C ASN A 255 24.77 12.19 31.55
N TRP A 256 25.57 12.43 30.52
CA TRP A 256 26.38 13.64 30.42
C TRP A 256 25.50 14.89 30.22
N PHE A 257 24.49 14.82 29.33
CA PHE A 257 23.51 15.90 29.14
C PHE A 257 22.70 16.21 30.41
N LYS A 258 22.30 15.18 31.18
CA LYS A 258 21.60 15.37 32.47
C LYS A 258 22.40 16.07 33.56
N ASN A 259 23.74 16.12 33.44
CA ASN A 259 24.58 16.80 34.43
C ASN A 259 24.95 18.23 34.00
N ILE A 260 24.56 18.65 32.79
CA ILE A 260 24.84 19.98 32.23
C ILE A 260 23.61 20.90 32.33
N PHE A 261 22.42 20.32 32.34
CA PHE A 261 21.13 21.02 32.45
C PHE A 261 20.39 20.52 33.69
#